data_AF-A0AA38W511-F1
#
_entry.id   AF-A0AA38W511-F1
#
_cell.length_a   1.000
_cell.length_b   1.000
_cell.length_c   1.000
_cell.angle_alpha   90.00
_cell.angle_beta   90.00
_cell.angle_gamma   90.00
#
_symmetry.space_group_name_H-M   'P 1'
#
loop_
_entity.id
_entity.type
_entity.pdbx_description
1 polymer ?
#
loop_
_entity_poly.entity_id
_entity_poly.type
_entity_poly.pdbx_seq_one_letter_code
_entity_poly.pdbx_strand_id
1 'polypeptide(L)'
;MNLCEQCGYHLKMSSSDRIELSIDPGTWEPMDEDMVSLDPIEFHSEEEPYKNRIDSYQRKTGLTEAVQTGIGQLNGINVAIGVMDFQFMGGSMGSVVGEKITLILCTNPYIPTTGGVTASFGMLGDIIIAEPNAYIAFAGKRVIEQTLNKTVPEGSQAAEYLFQKGLFDLIVPRNPLKAF
;
A
#
# COMPACT_ATOMS: atom_id res chain seq x y z
N MET A 1 -11.02 1.50 -14.07
CA MET A 1 -9.57 1.21 -14.22
C MET A 1 -8.83 2.54 -14.31
N ASN A 2 -8.02 2.89 -13.30
CA ASN A 2 -7.32 4.18 -13.22
C ASN A 2 -6.06 4.19 -14.11
N LEU A 3 -6.25 4.13 -15.43
CA LEU A 3 -5.20 4.22 -16.44
C LEU A 3 -5.47 5.44 -17.32
N CYS A 4 -4.42 6.20 -17.65
CA CYS A 4 -4.54 7.26 -18.65
C CYS A 4 -4.73 6.65 -20.04
N GLU A 5 -5.82 6.97 -20.72
CA GLU A 5 -6.15 6.43 -22.06
C GLU A 5 -5.16 6.84 -23.15
N GLN A 6 -4.43 7.95 -22.95
CA GLN A 6 -3.48 8.48 -23.95
C GLN A 6 -2.06 7.93 -23.79
N CYS A 7 -1.59 7.68 -22.57
CA CYS A 7 -0.20 7.28 -22.31
C CYS A 7 -0.05 5.97 -21.53
N GLY A 8 -1.15 5.34 -21.12
CA GLY A 8 -1.13 4.10 -20.34
C GLY A 8 -0.61 4.25 -18.91
N TYR A 9 -0.39 5.50 -18.44
CA TYR A 9 0.14 5.76 -17.11
C TYR A 9 -0.84 5.36 -15.99
N HIS A 10 -0.29 4.72 -14.96
CA HIS A 10 -1.03 4.25 -13.80
C HIS A 10 -1.34 5.41 -12.85
N LEU A 11 -2.60 5.87 -12.86
CA LEU A 11 -3.06 6.93 -11.97
C LEU A 11 -3.20 6.41 -10.53
N LYS A 12 -3.23 7.33 -9.56
CA LYS A 12 -3.52 6.96 -8.17
C LYS A 12 -4.88 6.26 -8.09
N MET A 13 -4.97 5.26 -7.23
CA MET A 13 -6.15 4.42 -7.04
C MET A 13 -6.42 4.36 -5.54
N SER A 14 -7.70 4.44 -5.17
CA SER A 14 -8.09 4.25 -3.78
C SER A 14 -7.90 2.78 -3.38
N SER A 15 -7.75 2.53 -2.09
CA SER A 15 -7.71 1.18 -1.55
C SER A 15 -9.00 0.40 -1.85
N SER A 16 -10.17 1.04 -1.80
CA SER A 16 -11.47 0.43 -2.13
C SER A 16 -11.57 0.01 -3.59
N ASP A 17 -11.16 0.87 -4.53
CA ASP A 17 -11.13 0.54 -5.96
C ASP A 17 -10.22 -0.67 -6.23
N ARG A 18 -9.09 -0.74 -5.52
CA ARG A 18 -8.12 -1.84 -5.65
C ARG A 18 -8.69 -3.17 -5.12
N ILE A 19 -9.44 -3.14 -4.02
CA ILE A 19 -10.14 -4.30 -3.48
C ILE A 19 -11.20 -4.78 -4.48
N GLU A 20 -12.05 -3.89 -4.99
CA GLU A 20 -13.10 -4.24 -5.96
C GLU A 20 -12.53 -4.82 -7.27
N LEU A 21 -11.39 -4.30 -7.71
CA LEU A 21 -10.69 -4.82 -8.88
C LEU A 21 -10.02 -6.17 -8.63
N SER A 22 -9.65 -6.50 -7.40
CA SER A 22 -8.93 -7.75 -7.09
C SER A 22 -9.90 -8.85 -6.68
N ILE A 23 -10.78 -8.57 -5.73
CA ILE A 23 -11.69 -9.52 -5.09
C ILE A 23 -12.94 -9.76 -5.95
N ASP A 24 -13.49 -10.97 -5.82
CA ASP A 24 -14.72 -11.41 -6.47
C ASP A 24 -15.93 -10.66 -5.87
N PRO A 25 -16.86 -10.15 -6.69
CA PRO A 25 -17.99 -9.37 -6.21
C PRO A 25 -18.81 -10.11 -5.14
N GLY A 26 -19.08 -9.44 -4.02
CA GLY A 26 -19.90 -9.97 -2.93
C GLY A 26 -19.19 -10.93 -1.97
N THR A 27 -17.87 -11.11 -2.11
CA THR A 27 -17.09 -11.98 -1.21
C THR A 27 -16.22 -11.21 -0.21
N TRP A 28 -16.16 -9.88 -0.34
CA TRP A 28 -15.34 -9.04 0.54
C TRP A 28 -15.91 -8.96 1.96
N GLU A 29 -15.11 -9.38 2.92
CA GLU A 29 -15.36 -9.32 4.35
C GLU A 29 -14.25 -8.47 5.02
N PRO A 30 -14.50 -7.17 5.25
CA PRO A 30 -13.51 -6.30 5.89
C PRO A 30 -13.29 -6.69 7.35
N MET A 31 -12.08 -6.45 7.86
CA MET A 31 -11.68 -6.75 9.23
C MET A 31 -11.20 -5.47 9.94
N ASP A 32 -11.50 -5.40 11.24
CA ASP A 32 -10.98 -4.35 12.15
C ASP A 32 -11.28 -2.91 11.68
N GLU A 33 -12.44 -2.68 11.04
CA GLU A 33 -12.82 -1.38 10.48
C GLU A 33 -12.83 -0.28 11.54
N ASP A 34 -13.28 -0.58 12.75
CA ASP A 34 -13.44 0.38 13.86
C ASP A 34 -12.11 0.76 14.56
N MET A 35 -10.98 0.14 14.18
CA MET A 35 -9.69 0.42 14.80
C MET A 35 -9.14 1.77 14.33
N VAL A 36 -8.86 2.67 15.28
CA VAL A 36 -8.40 4.06 15.04
C VAL A 36 -7.13 4.39 15.80
N SER A 37 -6.29 5.24 15.21
CA SER A 37 -5.04 5.67 15.81
C SER A 37 -5.27 6.64 16.98
N LEU A 38 -4.55 6.43 18.07
CA LEU A 38 -4.48 7.36 19.21
C LEU A 38 -3.16 8.14 19.18
N ASP A 39 -3.12 9.26 19.91
CA ASP A 39 -1.91 10.07 20.09
C ASP A 39 -1.37 9.90 21.53
N PRO A 40 -0.64 8.81 21.83
CA PRO A 40 -0.16 8.51 23.17
C PRO A 40 0.96 9.44 23.65
N ILE A 41 1.61 10.17 22.74
CA ILE A 41 2.74 11.06 23.05
C ILE A 41 2.35 12.54 23.01
N GLU A 42 1.06 12.84 22.78
CA GLU A 42 0.53 14.20 22.67
C GLU A 42 1.37 15.05 21.69
N PHE A 43 1.55 14.53 20.48
CA PHE A 43 2.42 15.17 19.49
C PHE A 43 1.79 16.47 18.97
N HIS A 44 2.30 17.59 19.49
CA HIS A 44 1.94 18.93 19.05
C HIS A 44 2.91 19.42 17.99
N SER A 45 2.45 19.54 16.74
CA SER A 45 3.17 20.30 15.71
C SER A 45 2.81 21.79 15.80
N GLU A 46 3.70 22.67 15.32
CA GLU A 46 3.45 24.11 15.28
C GLU A 46 2.24 24.50 14.40
N GLU A 47 1.86 23.62 13.46
CA GLU A 47 0.76 23.86 12.52
C GLU A 47 -0.58 23.31 13.05
N GLU A 48 -0.62 22.03 13.44
CA GLU A 48 -1.84 21.38 13.95
C GLU A 48 -1.57 20.13 14.81
N PRO A 49 -2.43 19.83 15.81
CA PRO A 49 -2.36 18.57 16.57
C PRO A 49 -2.51 17.35 15.66
N TYR A 50 -1.76 16.27 15.95
CA TYR A 50 -1.81 15.02 15.19
C TYR A 50 -3.23 14.43 15.08
N LYS A 51 -4.01 14.52 16.15
CA LYS A 51 -5.42 14.10 16.17
C LYS A 51 -6.28 14.80 15.11
N ASN A 52 -6.10 16.11 14.93
CA ASN A 52 -6.86 16.87 13.93
C ASN A 52 -6.49 16.46 12.50
N ARG A 53 -5.22 16.06 12.29
CA ARG A 53 -4.76 15.52 11.01
C ARG A 53 -5.48 14.23 10.69
N ILE A 54 -5.50 13.28 11.63
CA ILE A 54 -6.21 12.01 11.47
C ILE A 54 -7.68 12.27 11.12
N ASP A 55 -8.39 13.07 11.91
CA ASP A 55 -9.81 13.38 11.67
C ASP A 55 -10.05 13.98 10.27
N SER A 56 -9.15 14.85 9.81
CA SER A 56 -9.22 15.45 8.47
C SER A 56 -9.07 14.42 7.36
N TYR A 57 -8.07 13.52 7.46
CA TYR A 57 -7.86 12.46 6.48
C TYR A 57 -8.98 11.41 6.52
N GLN A 58 -9.50 11.07 7.69
CA GLN A 58 -10.65 10.17 7.84
C GLN A 58 -11.89 10.74 7.14
N ARG A 59 -12.20 12.03 7.33
CA ARG A 59 -13.32 12.68 6.60
C ARG A 59 -13.11 12.75 5.10
N LYS A 60 -11.87 12.98 4.66
CA LYS A 60 -11.52 13.11 3.24
C LYS A 60 -11.60 11.78 2.49
N THR A 61 -11.15 10.71 3.12
CA THR A 61 -11.01 9.38 2.49
C THR A 61 -12.18 8.46 2.81
N GLY A 62 -12.89 8.69 3.91
CA GLY A 62 -13.89 7.78 4.46
C GLY A 62 -13.29 6.56 5.18
N LEU A 63 -11.96 6.47 5.28
CA LEU A 63 -11.26 5.36 5.91
C LEU A 63 -10.92 5.69 7.36
N THR A 64 -10.82 4.67 8.21
CA THR A 64 -10.37 4.85 9.60
C THR A 64 -8.87 4.98 9.72
N GLU A 65 -8.11 4.39 8.79
CA GLU A 65 -6.65 4.43 8.77
C GLU A 65 -6.10 4.17 7.35
N ALA A 66 -4.78 4.29 7.15
CA ALA A 66 -4.10 4.14 5.87
C ALA A 66 -4.04 2.72 5.29
N VAL A 67 -4.72 1.73 5.89
CA VAL A 67 -4.79 0.36 5.37
C VAL A 67 -6.18 -0.21 5.56
N GLN A 68 -6.68 -0.89 4.53
CA GLN A 68 -7.84 -1.76 4.60
C GLN A 68 -7.37 -3.21 4.58
N THR A 69 -7.88 -4.02 5.50
CA THR A 69 -7.58 -5.44 5.64
C THR A 69 -8.85 -6.24 5.67
N GLY A 70 -8.85 -7.43 5.08
CA GLY A 70 -10.01 -8.31 5.08
C GLY A 70 -9.80 -9.57 4.27
N ILE A 71 -10.83 -10.41 4.26
CA ILE A 71 -10.86 -11.67 3.52
C ILE A 71 -11.77 -11.50 2.30
N GLY A 72 -11.47 -12.19 1.22
CA GLY A 72 -12.35 -12.29 0.07
C GLY A 72 -11.98 -13.49 -0.80
N GLN A 73 -12.62 -13.62 -1.96
CA GLN A 73 -12.23 -14.61 -2.95
C GLN A 73 -11.57 -13.94 -4.15
N LEU A 74 -10.57 -14.60 -4.71
CA LEU A 74 -9.95 -14.24 -5.98
C LEU A 74 -10.07 -15.46 -6.89
N ASN A 75 -10.90 -15.36 -7.94
CA ASN A 75 -11.19 -16.49 -8.82
C ASN A 75 -11.67 -17.74 -8.05
N GLY A 76 -12.50 -17.53 -7.01
CA GLY A 76 -13.03 -18.58 -6.13
C GLY A 76 -12.05 -19.12 -5.07
N ILE A 77 -10.83 -18.60 -5.00
CA ILE A 77 -9.84 -18.97 -3.98
C ILE A 77 -9.92 -17.98 -2.83
N ASN A 78 -10.07 -18.46 -1.60
CA ASN A 78 -10.06 -17.60 -0.42
C ASN A 78 -8.69 -16.93 -0.26
N VAL A 79 -8.70 -15.60 -0.20
CA VAL A 79 -7.53 -14.75 -0.03
C VAL A 79 -7.74 -13.73 1.08
N ALA A 80 -6.65 -13.27 1.64
CA ALA A 80 -6.55 -12.33 2.73
C ALA A 80 -5.70 -11.21 2.16
N ILE A 81 -6.25 -10.01 2.12
CA ILE A 81 -5.67 -8.91 1.39
C ILE A 81 -5.58 -7.69 2.30
N GLY A 82 -4.42 -7.05 2.29
CA GLY A 82 -4.15 -5.78 2.93
C GLY A 82 -3.80 -4.74 1.86
N VAL A 83 -4.67 -3.74 1.67
CA VAL A 83 -4.44 -2.67 0.70
C VAL A 83 -4.19 -1.36 1.41
N MET A 84 -3.00 -0.82 1.25
CA MET A 84 -2.65 0.50 1.78
C MET A 84 -3.16 1.62 0.89
N ASP A 85 -3.57 2.73 1.51
CA ASP A 85 -4.07 3.92 0.82
C ASP A 85 -3.12 5.11 0.97
N PHE A 86 -2.50 5.51 -0.13
CA PHE A 86 -1.59 6.66 -0.15
C PHE A 86 -2.30 8.00 0.09
N GLN A 87 -3.62 8.08 -0.10
CA GLN A 87 -4.38 9.30 0.16
C GLN A 87 -4.47 9.61 1.66
N PHE A 88 -4.35 8.59 2.51
CA PHE A 88 -4.34 8.71 3.96
C PHE A 88 -2.90 8.91 4.45
N MET A 89 -2.53 10.15 4.77
CA MET A 89 -1.20 10.50 5.31
C MET A 89 -0.01 9.94 4.51
N GLY A 90 -0.15 9.77 3.19
CA GLY A 90 0.91 9.21 2.34
C GLY A 90 1.14 7.72 2.53
N GLY A 91 0.19 6.97 3.10
CA GLY A 91 0.37 5.55 3.40
C GLY A 91 1.34 5.31 4.57
N SER A 92 1.43 6.24 5.51
CA SER A 92 2.34 6.12 6.65
C SER A 92 1.96 4.95 7.55
N MET A 93 2.94 4.13 7.95
CA MET A 93 2.70 2.97 8.81
C MET A 93 2.73 3.37 10.29
N GLY A 94 1.55 3.64 10.86
CA GLY A 94 1.35 3.83 12.29
C GLY A 94 1.14 2.51 13.05
N SER A 95 0.86 2.62 14.37
CA SER A 95 0.57 1.46 15.22
C SER A 95 -0.64 0.65 14.73
N VAL A 96 -1.73 1.33 14.33
CA VAL A 96 -2.94 0.67 13.82
C VAL A 96 -2.70 -0.02 12.49
N VAL A 97 -1.92 0.59 11.58
CA VAL A 97 -1.55 -0.06 10.31
C VAL A 97 -0.80 -1.36 10.59
N GLY A 98 0.17 -1.33 11.51
CA GLY A 98 0.93 -2.53 11.91
C GLY A 98 0.06 -3.59 12.58
N GLU A 99 -0.85 -3.20 13.46
CA GLU A 99 -1.76 -4.11 14.14
C GLU A 99 -2.72 -4.79 13.15
N LYS A 100 -3.39 -4.03 12.27
CA LYS A 100 -4.28 -4.59 11.23
C LYS A 100 -3.58 -5.63 10.35
N ILE A 101 -2.35 -5.32 9.91
CA ILE A 101 -1.54 -6.24 9.11
C ILE A 101 -1.13 -7.48 9.92
N THR A 102 -0.83 -7.32 11.21
CA THR A 102 -0.50 -8.45 12.08
C THR A 102 -1.70 -9.35 12.31
N LEU A 103 -2.88 -8.78 12.53
CA LEU A 103 -4.11 -9.52 12.80
C LEU A 103 -4.54 -10.36 11.59
N ILE A 104 -4.51 -9.81 10.38
CA ILE A 104 -4.84 -10.58 9.17
C ILE A 104 -3.87 -11.75 8.93
N LEU A 105 -2.58 -11.58 9.25
CA LEU A 105 -1.57 -12.63 9.15
C LEU A 105 -1.76 -13.72 10.22
N CYS A 106 -2.03 -13.34 11.47
CA CYS A 106 -2.15 -14.28 12.58
C CYS A 106 -3.46 -15.07 12.57
N THR A 107 -4.55 -14.47 12.07
CA THR A 107 -5.87 -15.12 12.03
C THR A 107 -5.99 -16.15 10.91
N ASN A 108 -5.13 -16.09 9.88
CA ASN A 108 -5.27 -16.95 8.71
C ASN A 108 -3.93 -17.52 8.18
N PRO A 109 -3.41 -18.61 8.77
CA PRO A 109 -2.09 -19.17 8.43
C PRO A 109 -2.02 -19.86 7.05
N TYR A 110 -3.12 -19.92 6.29
CA TYR A 110 -3.19 -20.67 5.03
C TYR A 110 -3.32 -19.80 3.77
N ILE A 111 -3.15 -18.48 3.89
CA ILE A 111 -3.51 -17.57 2.81
C ILE A 111 -2.32 -16.73 2.32
N PRO A 112 -2.01 -16.75 0.99
CA PRO A 112 -0.96 -15.93 0.42
C PRO A 112 -1.32 -14.45 0.59
N THR A 113 -0.45 -13.71 1.28
CA THR A 113 -0.66 -12.28 1.55
C THR A 113 0.18 -11.45 0.59
N THR A 114 -0.43 -10.41 0.01
CA THR A 114 0.28 -9.35 -0.73
C THR A 114 0.01 -8.01 -0.03
N GLY A 115 1.04 -7.18 0.15
CA GLY A 115 0.91 -5.88 0.81
C GLY A 115 2.28 -5.22 0.96
N GLY A 116 2.38 -3.89 0.82
CA GLY A 116 3.65 -3.18 0.65
C GLY A 116 4.01 -2.20 1.77
N VAL A 117 5.22 -2.27 2.34
CA VAL A 117 6.02 -1.17 2.94
C VAL A 117 7.49 -1.55 2.72
N THR A 118 8.19 -0.90 1.79
CA THR A 118 9.42 -1.39 1.10
C THR A 118 10.54 -2.02 1.97
N ALA A 119 10.61 -1.77 3.28
CA ALA A 119 11.64 -2.34 4.17
C ALA A 119 11.13 -3.43 5.13
N SER A 120 9.90 -3.89 4.95
CA SER A 120 9.30 -4.94 5.78
C SER A 120 8.49 -5.89 4.89
N PHE A 121 7.22 -6.11 5.19
CA PHE A 121 6.35 -7.06 4.49
C PHE A 121 6.26 -6.80 2.97
N GLY A 122 6.48 -5.54 2.52
CA GLY A 122 6.51 -5.23 1.10
C GLY A 122 7.61 -5.89 0.28
N MET A 123 8.66 -6.41 0.92
CA MET A 123 9.76 -7.14 0.26
C MET A 123 9.97 -8.53 0.87
N LEU A 124 9.04 -9.02 1.70
CA LEU A 124 9.12 -10.34 2.34
C LEU A 124 8.09 -11.33 1.77
N GLY A 125 7.33 -10.93 0.74
CA GLY A 125 6.42 -11.84 0.06
C GLY A 125 7.18 -12.91 -0.70
N ASP A 126 6.61 -14.11 -0.80
CA ASP A 126 7.16 -15.21 -1.61
C ASP A 126 7.27 -14.83 -3.09
N ILE A 127 6.35 -13.98 -3.55
CA ILE A 127 6.33 -13.39 -4.89
C ILE A 127 6.06 -11.89 -4.73
N ILE A 128 6.95 -11.06 -5.28
CA ILE A 128 6.84 -9.61 -5.27
C ILE A 128 6.55 -9.12 -6.69
N ILE A 129 5.37 -8.55 -6.87
CA ILE A 129 4.89 -8.02 -8.15
C ILE A 129 4.83 -6.49 -8.07
N ALA A 130 5.43 -5.82 -9.05
CA ALA A 130 5.38 -4.36 -9.19
C ALA A 130 4.51 -3.92 -10.39
N GLU A 131 3.90 -2.74 -10.29
CA GLU A 131 3.27 -2.10 -11.45
C GLU A 131 4.33 -1.35 -12.29
N PRO A 132 4.16 -1.26 -13.62
CA PRO A 132 5.00 -0.42 -14.47
C PRO A 132 5.06 1.03 -13.99
N ASN A 133 6.23 1.65 -14.10
CA ASN A 133 6.52 3.02 -13.65
C ASN A 133 6.31 3.25 -12.14
N ALA A 134 6.10 2.20 -11.34
CA ALA A 134 6.01 2.37 -9.90
C ALA A 134 7.35 2.88 -9.35
N TYR A 135 7.27 3.80 -8.40
CA TYR A 135 8.42 4.32 -7.69
C TYR A 135 8.53 3.60 -6.34
N ILE A 136 9.59 2.82 -6.17
CA ILE A 136 9.84 2.03 -4.96
C ILE A 136 11.18 2.44 -4.36
N ALA A 137 11.14 2.81 -3.08
CA ALA A 137 12.32 3.30 -2.37
C ALA A 137 12.23 2.96 -0.88
N PHE A 138 13.39 2.66 -0.29
CA PHE A 138 13.55 2.65 1.17
C PHE A 138 13.66 4.08 1.70
N ALA A 139 14.60 4.85 1.15
CA ALA A 139 14.77 6.27 1.42
C ALA A 139 14.40 7.08 0.18
N GLY A 140 13.58 8.12 0.35
CA GLY A 140 13.22 9.01 -0.76
C GLY A 140 14.44 9.72 -1.33
N LYS A 141 14.44 9.99 -2.64
CA LYS A 141 15.53 10.69 -3.36
C LYS A 141 16.06 11.89 -2.59
N ARG A 142 15.17 12.77 -2.12
CA ARG A 142 15.52 13.97 -1.34
C ARG A 142 16.39 13.65 -0.11
N VAL A 143 16.04 12.61 0.64
CA VAL A 143 16.77 12.22 1.85
C VAL A 143 18.16 11.69 1.48
N ILE A 144 18.25 10.83 0.46
CA ILE A 144 19.52 10.27 -0.01
C ILE A 144 20.47 11.38 -0.48
N GLU A 145 19.97 12.32 -1.27
CA GLU A 145 20.78 13.41 -1.82
C GLU A 145 21.27 14.36 -0.71
N GLN A 146 20.44 14.64 0.30
CA GLN A 146 20.83 15.44 1.45
C GLN A 146 21.88 14.75 2.32
N THR A 147 21.77 13.44 2.54
CA THR A 147 22.71 12.69 3.38
C THR A 147 24.04 12.43 2.69
N LEU A 148 24.01 12.08 1.40
CA LEU A 148 25.21 11.68 0.64
C LEU A 148 25.84 12.83 -0.14
N ASN A 149 25.19 14.00 -0.20
CA ASN A 149 25.60 15.17 -0.96
C ASN A 149 25.94 14.84 -2.43
N LYS A 150 25.19 13.89 -3.00
CA LYS A 150 25.33 13.36 -4.37
C LYS A 150 23.95 13.19 -4.98
N THR A 151 23.82 13.44 -6.28
CA THR A 151 22.57 13.25 -7.02
C THR A 151 22.27 11.77 -7.20
N VAL A 152 21.03 11.36 -6.93
CA VAL A 152 20.56 10.01 -7.21
C VAL A 152 20.28 9.88 -8.71
N PRO A 153 20.85 8.87 -9.40
CA PRO A 153 20.61 8.66 -10.83
C PRO A 153 19.11 8.59 -11.14
N GLU A 154 18.68 9.25 -12.19
CA GLU A 154 17.28 9.25 -12.59
C GLU A 154 16.81 7.83 -12.94
N GLY A 155 15.61 7.47 -12.51
CA GLY A 155 15.05 6.13 -12.72
C GLY A 155 15.63 5.02 -11.83
N SER A 156 16.62 5.29 -10.96
CA SER A 156 17.22 4.25 -10.11
C SER A 156 16.27 3.63 -9.06
N GLN A 157 15.11 4.26 -8.85
CA GLN A 157 14.07 3.83 -7.92
C GLN A 157 12.77 3.47 -8.66
N ALA A 158 12.83 3.36 -10.00
CA ALA A 158 11.71 2.91 -10.82
C ALA A 158 11.63 1.37 -10.82
N ALA A 159 10.43 0.84 -10.98
CA ALA A 159 10.14 -0.59 -11.00
C ALA A 159 11.02 -1.34 -12.01
N GLU A 160 11.19 -0.79 -13.21
CA GLU A 160 11.96 -1.38 -14.31
C GLU A 160 13.44 -1.52 -13.95
N TYR A 161 14.01 -0.50 -13.31
CA TYR A 161 15.42 -0.53 -12.88
C TYR A 161 15.63 -1.56 -11.77
N LEU A 162 14.73 -1.60 -10.79
CA LEU A 162 14.81 -2.51 -9.64
C LEU A 162 14.55 -3.97 -10.03
N PHE A 163 13.67 -4.21 -10.99
CA PHE A 163 13.47 -5.54 -11.58
C PHE A 163 14.75 -6.09 -12.22
N GLN A 164 15.49 -5.27 -12.96
CA GLN A 164 16.80 -5.66 -13.51
C GLN A 164 17.85 -5.98 -12.43
N LYS A 165 17.66 -5.50 -11.21
CA LYS A 165 18.51 -5.80 -10.05
C LYS A 165 18.03 -7.02 -9.25
N GLY A 166 16.94 -7.67 -9.67
CA GLY A 166 16.38 -8.85 -9.02
C GLY A 166 15.58 -8.55 -7.76
N LEU A 167 15.09 -7.31 -7.59
CA LEU A 167 14.27 -6.95 -6.42
C LEU A 167 12.80 -7.41 -6.57
N PHE A 168 12.34 -7.65 -7.79
CA PHE A 168 10.96 -8.05 -8.09
C PHE A 168 10.95 -9.30 -8.98
N ASP A 169 9.95 -10.15 -8.80
CA ASP A 169 9.76 -11.35 -9.60
C ASP A 169 9.06 -11.04 -10.92
N LEU A 170 8.12 -10.09 -10.91
CA LEU A 170 7.31 -9.73 -12.07
C LEU A 170 6.96 -8.24 -12.08
N ILE A 171 6.86 -7.68 -13.30
CA ILE A 171 6.20 -6.39 -13.55
C ILE A 171 4.90 -6.67 -14.29
N VAL A 172 3.76 -6.34 -13.68
CA VAL A 172 2.43 -6.64 -14.23
C VAL A 172 1.62 -5.35 -14.38
N PRO A 173 1.16 -4.98 -15.60
CA PRO A 173 0.27 -3.83 -15.79
C PRO A 173 -1.07 -4.07 -15.09
N ARG A 174 -1.95 -3.07 -14.97
CA ARG A 174 -3.24 -3.27 -14.26
C ARG A 174 -4.22 -4.17 -15.01
N ASN A 175 -4.11 -4.23 -16.34
CA ASN A 175 -5.02 -4.97 -17.20
C ASN A 175 -5.14 -6.49 -16.92
N PRO A 176 -4.06 -7.22 -16.56
CA PRO A 176 -4.12 -8.67 -16.38
C PRO A 176 -4.36 -9.12 -14.92
N LEU A 177 -4.54 -8.23 -13.94
CA LEU A 177 -4.53 -8.64 -12.52
C LEU A 177 -5.66 -9.63 -12.12
N LYS A 178 -6.79 -9.65 -12.86
CA LYS A 178 -7.87 -10.65 -12.68
C LYS A 178 -7.76 -11.89 -13.58
N ALA A 179 -6.77 -11.93 -14.48
CA ALA A 179 -6.63 -12.99 -15.49
C ALA A 179 -5.73 -14.16 -15.04
N PHE A 180 -5.26 -14.17 -13.78
CA PHE A 180 -4.43 -15.22 -13.19
C PHE A 180 -5.20 -16.08 -12.20
#